data_AF-A0A6A6ZB16-F1
#
_entry.id   AF-A0A6A6ZB16-F1
#
_cell.length_a   1.000
_cell.length_b   1.000
_cell.length_c   1.000
_cell.angle_alpha   90.00
_cell.angle_beta   90.00
_cell.angle_gamma   90.00
#
_symmetry.space_group_name_H-M   'P 1'
#
loop_
_entity.id
_entity.type
_entity.pdbx_description
1 polymer ?
#
loop_
_entity_poly.entity_id
_entity_poly.type
_entity_poly.pdbx_seq_one_letter_code
_entity_poly.pdbx_strand_id
1 'polypeptide(L)'
;MKPTLVQALTLCAIPTVFAAAVPLSSTTHQKPVAQIKVITEPEGALKIPGHNNATYGPVPKAWQLFKIEFLEIAPSPIPVNRIFFTLLRGEISLSKTKDPAHLDKLLTSATLTITSSAILLNGDHEDTKSYTVPLRTTAFGPAHLSIRNATAYVEHLSSSGSNDILVDYWIPGIFLRTGTWTFEVVAELEDGTCLFAMSLTQWLEGRAKR
;
A
#
# COMPACT_ATOMS: atom_id res chain seq x y z
N MET A 1 45.61 -26.03 8.73
CA MET A 1 46.26 -24.76 8.34
C MET A 1 45.20 -23.83 7.77
N LYS A 2 44.85 -22.75 8.47
CA LYS A 2 44.32 -21.48 7.89
C LYS A 2 45.47 -20.46 8.01
N PRO A 3 45.38 -19.24 7.45
CA PRO A 3 44.83 -18.73 6.19
C PRO A 3 46.04 -18.26 5.32
N THR A 4 45.95 -17.58 4.17
CA THR A 4 45.71 -16.14 3.97
C THR A 4 46.08 -15.88 2.50
N LEU A 5 45.23 -15.24 1.71
CA LEU A 5 45.73 -14.39 0.63
C LEU A 5 45.02 -13.05 0.73
N VAL A 6 45.81 -12.06 1.11
CA VAL A 6 45.47 -10.67 1.32
C VAL A 6 45.96 -9.90 0.09
N GLN A 7 45.11 -8.95 -0.35
CA GLN A 7 45.40 -7.74 -1.13
C GLN A 7 45.93 -7.84 -2.58
N ALA A 8 45.22 -7.15 -3.48
CA ALA A 8 45.74 -5.88 -4.02
C ALA A 8 44.57 -4.98 -4.48
N LEU A 9 44.43 -3.84 -3.79
CA LEU A 9 43.76 -2.63 -4.29
C LEU A 9 44.69 -1.99 -5.33
N THR A 10 44.16 -1.57 -6.46
CA THR A 10 44.85 -0.61 -7.33
C THR A 10 43.87 0.46 -7.78
N LEU A 11 44.03 1.65 -7.19
CA LEU A 11 43.53 2.91 -7.72
C LEU A 11 44.24 3.19 -9.06
N CYS A 12 43.48 3.58 -10.08
CA CYS A 12 44.03 4.39 -11.16
C CYS A 12 43.25 5.70 -11.25
N ALA A 13 43.99 6.79 -11.06
CA ALA A 13 43.55 8.16 -11.17
C ALA A 13 43.28 8.56 -12.63
N ILE A 14 42.42 9.56 -12.73
CA ILE A 14 41.89 10.26 -13.90
C ILE A 14 43.01 11.02 -14.65
N PRO A 15 42.93 11.17 -15.99
CA PRO A 15 43.38 12.38 -16.64
C PRO A 15 42.20 13.17 -17.19
N THR A 16 42.02 14.36 -16.63
CA THR A 16 41.14 15.44 -17.08
C THR A 16 41.69 15.99 -18.39
N VAL A 17 40.87 16.06 -19.44
CA VAL A 17 41.09 16.99 -20.57
C VAL A 17 39.77 17.66 -20.91
N PHE A 18 39.77 18.98 -20.74
CA PHE A 18 38.79 19.93 -21.23
C PHE A 18 38.86 20.01 -22.77
N ALA A 19 37.73 19.94 -23.45
CA ALA A 19 37.57 20.50 -24.79
C ALA A 19 36.15 21.07 -24.94
N ALA A 20 36.11 22.25 -25.54
CA ALA A 20 35.03 23.23 -25.48
C ALA A 20 33.82 22.92 -26.38
N ALA A 21 32.74 23.64 -26.04
CA ALA A 21 31.41 23.70 -26.63
C ALA A 21 31.35 23.83 -28.17
N VAL A 22 30.41 23.09 -28.77
CA VAL A 22 29.58 23.52 -29.92
C VAL A 22 28.16 22.94 -29.70
N PRO A 23 27.08 23.72 -29.87
CA PRO A 23 25.73 23.28 -29.52
C PRO A 23 25.14 22.45 -30.67
N LEU A 24 24.86 21.17 -30.41
CA LEU A 24 23.92 20.40 -31.24
C LEU A 24 22.57 20.39 -30.54
N SER A 25 21.68 21.26 -31.00
CA SER A 25 20.25 21.18 -30.73
C SER A 25 19.69 19.88 -31.33
N SER A 26 19.72 18.79 -30.58
CA SER A 26 18.91 17.61 -30.88
C SER A 26 17.56 17.78 -30.19
N THR A 27 16.61 18.31 -30.95
CA THR A 27 15.19 18.39 -30.60
C THR A 27 14.61 16.98 -30.52
N THR A 28 14.86 16.28 -29.42
CA THR A 28 14.11 15.07 -29.10
C THR A 28 12.75 15.53 -28.64
N HIS A 29 11.72 15.35 -29.48
CA HIS A 29 10.32 15.53 -29.12
C HIS A 29 10.01 14.71 -27.86
N GLN A 30 10.10 15.33 -26.68
CA GLN A 30 9.34 14.90 -25.53
C GLN A 30 7.87 15.10 -25.91
N LYS A 31 7.23 13.99 -26.28
CA LYS A 31 5.78 13.90 -26.31
C LYS A 31 5.30 14.41 -24.95
N PRO A 32 4.36 15.37 -24.87
CA PRO A 32 3.89 15.87 -23.60
C PRO A 32 3.41 14.67 -22.80
N VAL A 33 4.01 14.44 -21.63
CA VAL A 33 3.42 13.56 -20.63
C VAL A 33 2.03 14.14 -20.42
N ALA A 34 1.01 13.41 -20.88
CA ALA A 34 -0.36 13.76 -20.64
C ALA A 34 -0.46 14.05 -19.14
N GLN A 35 -0.86 15.28 -18.82
CA GLN A 35 -1.06 15.72 -17.45
C GLN A 35 -1.84 14.61 -16.76
N ILE A 36 -1.19 13.94 -15.80
CA ILE A 36 -1.85 12.98 -14.93
C ILE A 36 -2.99 13.79 -14.32
N LYS A 37 -4.21 13.50 -14.77
CA LYS A 37 -5.43 14.08 -14.23
C LYS A 37 -5.36 13.78 -12.75
N VAL A 38 -5.09 14.81 -11.94
CA VAL A 38 -5.22 14.75 -10.49
C VAL A 38 -6.67 14.30 -10.29
N ILE A 39 -6.84 13.03 -9.92
CA ILE A 39 -8.15 12.46 -9.69
C ILE A 39 -8.66 13.19 -8.46
N THR A 40 -9.62 14.08 -8.68
CA THR A 40 -10.34 14.77 -7.62
C THR A 40 -10.92 13.70 -6.70
N GLU A 41 -10.60 13.79 -5.41
CA GLU A 41 -11.22 12.97 -4.36
C GLU A 41 -12.75 12.98 -4.57
N PRO A 42 -13.45 11.85 -4.37
CA PRO A 42 -14.91 11.86 -4.45
C PRO A 42 -15.44 12.96 -3.52
N GLU A 43 -16.28 13.86 -4.02
CA GLU A 43 -16.81 14.96 -3.22
C GLU A 43 -17.45 14.42 -1.93
N GLY A 44 -16.89 14.78 -0.77
CA GLY A 44 -17.33 14.32 0.55
C GLY A 44 -16.59 13.10 1.12
N ALA A 45 -15.67 12.48 0.38
CA ALA A 45 -14.83 11.40 0.92
C ALA A 45 -13.74 11.97 1.85
N LEU A 46 -13.72 11.51 3.10
CA LEU A 46 -12.74 11.96 4.08
C LEU A 46 -11.39 11.31 3.81
N LYS A 47 -10.35 12.09 3.52
CA LYS A 47 -8.99 11.59 3.30
C LYS A 47 -8.38 10.95 4.56
N ILE A 48 -7.63 9.87 4.39
CA ILE A 48 -6.78 9.30 5.44
C ILE A 48 -5.46 10.09 5.53
N PRO A 49 -5.01 10.54 6.72
CA PRO A 49 -3.75 11.27 6.85
C PRO A 49 -2.54 10.48 6.33
N GLY A 50 -1.49 11.17 5.88
CA GLY A 50 -0.23 10.57 5.40
C GLY A 50 -0.01 10.66 3.88
N HIS A 51 1.08 10.07 3.38
CA HIS A 51 1.42 10.03 1.95
C HIS A 51 0.67 8.93 1.20
N ASN A 52 -0.62 9.18 0.94
CA ASN A 52 -1.52 8.29 0.22
C ASN A 52 -2.65 9.10 -0.45
N ASN A 53 -3.43 8.42 -1.29
CA ASN A 53 -4.68 8.92 -1.89
C ASN A 53 -5.90 8.10 -1.42
N ALA A 54 -5.82 7.50 -0.23
CA ALA A 54 -6.90 6.72 0.35
C ALA A 54 -7.88 7.62 1.12
N THR A 55 -9.13 7.18 1.15
CA THR A 55 -10.22 7.81 1.89
C THR A 55 -10.85 6.80 2.85
N TYR A 56 -11.55 7.28 3.88
CA TYR A 56 -12.35 6.42 4.74
C TYR A 56 -13.56 5.89 3.95
N GLY A 57 -13.75 4.58 3.94
CA GLY A 57 -14.83 3.90 3.24
C GLY A 57 -14.49 2.43 2.99
N PRO A 58 -15.46 1.55 2.68
CA PRO A 58 -16.89 1.84 2.55
C PRO A 58 -17.60 2.08 3.90
N VAL A 59 -17.00 1.70 5.03
CA VAL A 59 -17.56 1.94 6.37
C VAL A 59 -17.20 3.36 6.86
N PRO A 60 -18.15 4.18 7.33
CA PRO A 60 -17.86 5.51 7.85
C PRO A 60 -16.85 5.50 9.00
N LYS A 61 -15.90 6.45 9.02
CA LYS A 61 -14.87 6.60 10.07
C LYS A 61 -15.44 6.55 11.50
N ALA A 62 -16.62 7.12 11.72
CA ALA A 62 -17.27 7.14 13.03
C ALA A 62 -17.52 5.72 13.58
N TRP A 63 -17.76 4.75 12.71
CA TRP A 63 -18.11 3.37 13.05
C TRP A 63 -16.92 2.41 13.07
N GLN A 64 -15.73 2.89 12.71
CA GLN A 64 -14.49 2.11 12.77
C GLN A 64 -13.90 2.14 14.19
N LEU A 65 -13.48 0.98 14.70
CA LEU A 65 -12.84 0.85 16.02
C LEU A 65 -11.39 1.33 16.01
N PHE A 66 -10.65 1.05 14.94
CA PHE A 66 -9.26 1.42 14.79
C PHE A 66 -9.16 2.88 14.34
N LYS A 67 -8.61 3.72 15.22
CA LYS A 67 -8.35 5.13 14.94
C LYS A 67 -7.03 5.24 14.19
N ILE A 68 -7.14 5.41 12.87
CA ILE A 68 -5.99 5.63 12.00
C ILE A 68 -5.34 6.97 12.33
N GLU A 69 -4.05 6.93 12.69
CA GLU A 69 -3.20 8.11 12.82
C GLU A 69 -2.72 8.59 11.45
N PHE A 70 -2.15 7.67 10.66
CA PHE A 70 -1.76 7.90 9.27
C PHE A 70 -1.59 6.60 8.48
N LEU A 71 -1.57 6.74 7.16
CA LEU A 71 -1.22 5.72 6.18
C LEU A 71 -0.11 6.26 5.27
N GLU A 72 1.01 5.56 5.21
CA GLU A 72 2.09 5.81 4.26
C GLU A 72 2.08 4.73 3.18
N ILE A 73 2.17 5.13 1.90
CA ILE A 73 2.34 4.23 0.77
C ILE A 73 3.61 4.67 0.02
N ALA A 74 4.55 3.74 -0.18
CA ALA A 74 5.84 4.05 -0.79
C ALA A 74 6.22 3.01 -1.87
N PRO A 75 6.40 3.42 -3.14
CA PRO A 75 6.10 4.76 -3.67
C PRO A 75 4.59 4.99 -3.84
N SER A 76 4.17 6.25 -3.78
CA SER A 76 2.81 6.69 -4.07
C SER A 76 2.84 7.63 -5.29
N PRO A 77 2.03 7.39 -6.34
CA PRO A 77 1.06 6.30 -6.50
C PRO A 77 1.72 4.91 -6.64
N ILE A 78 0.96 3.85 -6.38
CA ILE A 78 1.47 2.47 -6.37
C ILE A 78 1.91 2.07 -7.79
N PRO A 79 3.16 1.59 -7.98
CA PRO A 79 3.65 1.15 -9.27
C PRO A 79 3.16 -0.28 -9.58
N VAL A 80 2.85 -0.52 -10.85
CA VAL A 80 2.69 -1.89 -11.39
C VAL A 80 4.09 -2.48 -11.62
N ASN A 81 4.25 -3.80 -11.47
CA ASN A 81 5.53 -4.49 -11.76
C ASN A 81 6.71 -4.11 -10.84
N ARG A 82 6.44 -3.48 -9.70
CA ARG A 82 7.44 -3.15 -8.68
C ARG A 82 6.86 -3.35 -7.28
N ILE A 83 7.74 -3.62 -6.32
CA ILE A 83 7.36 -3.70 -4.90
C ILE A 83 6.98 -2.30 -4.42
N PHE A 84 5.94 -2.25 -3.58
CA PHE A 84 5.57 -1.10 -2.79
C PHE A 84 5.35 -1.53 -1.34
N PHE A 85 5.44 -0.56 -0.44
CA PHE A 85 5.26 -0.72 0.99
C PHE A 85 4.07 0.10 1.46
N THR A 86 3.30 -0.44 2.39
CA THR A 86 2.31 0.31 3.14
C THR A 86 2.64 0.24 4.63
N LEU A 87 2.44 1.36 5.33
CA LEU A 87 2.48 1.44 6.78
C LEU A 87 1.19 2.13 7.24
N LEU A 88 0.32 1.37 7.88
CA LEU A 88 -0.85 1.89 8.57
C LEU A 88 -0.56 1.95 10.06
N ARG A 89 -0.58 3.15 10.65
CA ARG A 89 -0.44 3.35 12.09
C ARG A 89 -1.77 3.77 12.70
N GLY A 90 -2.06 3.27 13.90
CA GLY A 90 -3.15 3.77 14.71
C GLY A 90 -3.30 3.04 16.04
N GLU A 91 -4.44 3.25 16.68
CA GLU A 91 -4.76 2.68 17.99
C GLU A 91 -6.21 2.16 18.00
N ILE A 92 -6.48 1.16 18.83
CA ILE A 92 -7.84 0.66 19.04
C ILE A 92 -8.59 1.59 20.00
N SER A 93 -9.73 2.11 19.57
CA SER A 93 -10.57 2.98 20.39
C SER A 93 -11.47 2.16 21.32
N LEU A 94 -10.98 1.89 22.53
CA LEU A 94 -11.72 1.10 23.54
C LEU A 94 -13.11 1.67 23.87
N SER A 95 -13.30 3.00 23.79
CA SER A 95 -14.59 3.64 24.05
C SER A 95 -15.68 3.29 23.04
N LYS A 96 -15.31 2.78 21.86
CA LYS A 96 -16.25 2.31 20.82
C LYS A 96 -16.52 0.81 20.89
N THR A 97 -15.78 0.09 21.73
CA THR A 97 -15.89 -1.36 21.83
C THR A 97 -17.08 -1.74 22.71
N LYS A 98 -17.94 -2.63 22.24
CA LYS A 98 -19.09 -3.13 23.01
C LYS A 98 -18.69 -4.11 24.12
N ASP A 99 -17.61 -4.84 23.90
CA ASP A 99 -17.08 -5.86 24.82
C ASP A 99 -15.55 -5.76 24.94
N PRO A 100 -15.04 -4.81 25.74
CA PRO A 100 -13.60 -4.61 25.90
C PRO A 100 -12.91 -5.81 26.55
N ALA A 101 -13.63 -6.64 27.33
CA ALA A 101 -13.04 -7.79 28.02
C ALA A 101 -12.66 -8.92 27.05
N HIS A 102 -13.37 -9.05 25.93
CA HIS A 102 -13.11 -10.08 24.93
C HIS A 102 -12.41 -9.56 23.67
N LEU A 103 -12.08 -8.27 23.61
CA LEU A 103 -11.52 -7.65 22.41
C LEU A 103 -10.21 -8.30 21.96
N ASP A 104 -9.28 -8.58 22.87
CA ASP A 104 -8.03 -9.26 22.53
C ASP A 104 -8.27 -10.62 21.87
N LYS A 105 -9.27 -11.36 22.32
CA LYS A 105 -9.66 -12.63 21.70
C LYS A 105 -10.20 -12.41 20.29
N LEU A 106 -11.10 -11.44 20.11
CA LEU A 106 -11.68 -11.13 18.79
C LEU A 106 -10.62 -10.64 17.79
N LEU A 107 -9.59 -9.94 18.25
CA LEU A 107 -8.48 -9.49 17.40
C LEU A 107 -7.67 -10.66 16.83
N THR A 108 -7.66 -11.83 17.51
CA THR A 108 -6.96 -13.03 16.99
C THR A 108 -7.67 -13.68 15.80
N SER A 109 -9.00 -13.51 15.69
CA SER A 109 -9.82 -14.02 14.60
C SER A 109 -10.22 -12.94 13.58
N ALA A 110 -9.66 -11.74 13.69
CA ALA A 110 -9.92 -10.66 12.76
C ALA A 110 -9.55 -11.04 11.32
N THR A 111 -10.29 -10.51 10.36
CA THR A 111 -10.07 -10.73 8.93
C THR A 111 -9.78 -9.42 8.22
N LEU A 112 -9.12 -9.52 7.07
CA LEU A 112 -8.86 -8.45 6.13
C LEU A 112 -9.43 -8.85 4.78
N THR A 113 -10.40 -8.09 4.31
CA THR A 113 -11.03 -8.27 3.00
C THR A 113 -10.55 -7.15 2.08
N ILE A 114 -10.04 -7.54 0.91
CA ILE A 114 -9.66 -6.61 -0.16
C ILE A 114 -10.61 -6.85 -1.33
N THR A 115 -11.38 -5.84 -1.66
CA THR A 115 -12.28 -5.83 -2.80
C THR A 115 -11.72 -4.90 -3.87
N SER A 116 -11.54 -5.43 -5.09
CA SER A 116 -11.04 -4.67 -6.23
C SER A 116 -12.11 -4.56 -7.31
N SER A 117 -12.27 -3.38 -7.87
CA SER A 117 -13.05 -3.10 -9.07
C SER A 117 -12.29 -2.13 -9.98
N ALA A 118 -12.67 -2.02 -11.25
CA ALA A 118 -12.04 -1.07 -12.16
C ALA A 118 -13.00 -0.51 -13.22
N ILE A 119 -12.74 0.73 -13.61
CA ILE A 119 -13.24 1.32 -14.85
C ILE A 119 -12.09 1.32 -15.85
N LEU A 120 -12.24 0.55 -16.91
CA LEU A 120 -11.19 0.28 -17.88
C LEU A 120 -10.99 1.45 -18.84
N LEU A 121 -9.86 1.45 -19.55
CA LEU A 121 -9.54 2.50 -20.53
C LEU A 121 -10.64 2.68 -21.60
N ASN A 122 -11.37 1.62 -21.95
CA ASN A 122 -12.46 1.68 -22.92
C ASN A 122 -13.83 2.02 -22.30
N GLY A 123 -13.89 2.31 -21.00
CA GLY A 123 -15.11 2.60 -20.25
C GLY A 123 -15.85 1.37 -19.72
N ASP A 124 -15.42 0.14 -20.08
CA ASP A 124 -16.01 -1.08 -19.53
C ASP A 124 -15.70 -1.20 -18.03
N HIS A 125 -16.55 -1.88 -17.28
CA HIS A 125 -16.30 -2.22 -15.88
C HIS A 125 -15.66 -3.62 -15.78
N GLU A 126 -14.65 -3.74 -14.93
CA GLU A 126 -14.19 -5.05 -14.45
C GLU A 126 -15.16 -5.62 -13.42
N ASP A 127 -15.31 -6.94 -13.42
CA ASP A 127 -16.04 -7.63 -12.37
C ASP A 127 -15.37 -7.40 -11.02
N THR A 128 -16.19 -7.08 -10.01
CA THR A 128 -15.72 -6.94 -8.64
C THR A 128 -15.20 -8.28 -8.14
N LYS A 129 -13.96 -8.28 -7.64
CA LYS A 129 -13.31 -9.44 -7.02
C LYS A 129 -13.00 -9.13 -5.58
N SER A 130 -13.25 -10.08 -4.69
CA SER A 130 -12.97 -9.93 -3.27
C SER A 130 -12.11 -11.09 -2.78
N TYR A 131 -11.17 -10.80 -1.89
CA TYR A 131 -10.29 -11.77 -1.27
C TYR A 131 -10.18 -11.48 0.22
N THR A 132 -10.49 -12.48 1.04
CA THR A 132 -10.46 -12.38 2.50
C THR A 132 -9.37 -13.27 3.06
N VAL A 133 -8.58 -12.70 3.97
CA VAL A 133 -7.51 -13.40 4.70
C VAL A 133 -7.60 -13.10 6.19
N PRO A 134 -7.00 -13.92 7.06
CA PRO A 134 -6.81 -13.55 8.45
C PRO A 134 -5.95 -12.28 8.57
N LEU A 135 -6.36 -11.33 9.41
CA LEU A 135 -5.56 -10.16 9.77
C LEU A 135 -4.54 -10.55 10.86
N ARG A 136 -3.45 -11.15 10.41
CA ARG A 136 -2.31 -11.52 11.25
C ARG A 136 -1.02 -11.45 10.48
N THR A 137 0.09 -11.36 11.19
CA THR A 137 1.42 -11.46 10.58
C THR A 137 1.52 -12.76 9.77
N THR A 138 1.71 -12.63 8.46
CA THR A 138 1.72 -13.77 7.54
C THR A 138 2.47 -13.44 6.25
N ALA A 139 3.07 -14.47 5.67
CA ALA A 139 3.64 -14.41 4.33
C ALA A 139 2.59 -14.84 3.29
N PHE A 140 2.55 -14.14 2.16
CA PHE A 140 1.72 -14.41 0.99
C PHE A 140 2.62 -14.56 -0.23
N GLY A 141 3.31 -15.69 -0.35
CA GLY A 141 4.29 -15.90 -1.41
C GLY A 141 5.43 -14.87 -1.32
N PRO A 142 5.62 -13.98 -2.31
CA PRO A 142 6.67 -12.95 -2.26
C PRO A 142 6.31 -11.71 -1.42
N ALA A 143 5.12 -11.66 -0.84
CA ALA A 143 4.62 -10.53 -0.06
C ALA A 143 4.49 -10.88 1.42
N HIS A 144 4.50 -9.87 2.29
CA HIS A 144 4.31 -10.05 3.72
C HIS A 144 3.39 -9.00 4.31
N LEU A 145 2.54 -9.44 5.23
CA LEU A 145 1.88 -8.58 6.20
C LEU A 145 2.57 -8.80 7.55
N SER A 146 3.03 -7.73 8.18
CA SER A 146 3.61 -7.74 9.52
C SER A 146 2.86 -6.78 10.42
N ILE A 147 2.65 -7.17 11.67
CA ILE A 147 2.08 -6.32 12.70
C ILE A 147 3.14 -6.06 13.76
N ARG A 148 3.28 -4.81 14.18
CA ARG A 148 4.05 -4.46 15.38
C ARG A 148 3.21 -3.57 16.28
N ASN A 149 3.40 -3.70 17.58
CA ASN A 149 2.84 -2.78 18.55
C ASN A 149 3.96 -1.86 19.09
N ALA A 150 3.67 -1.14 20.19
CA ALA A 150 4.63 -0.23 20.81
C ALA A 150 5.95 -0.89 21.27
N THR A 151 6.02 -2.22 21.39
CA THR A 151 7.17 -2.91 21.98
C THR A 151 7.83 -3.93 21.05
N ALA A 152 7.09 -4.60 20.18
CA ALA A 152 7.62 -5.68 19.36
C ALA A 152 6.78 -5.97 18.10
N TYR A 153 7.33 -6.81 17.21
CA TYR A 153 6.54 -7.52 16.20
C TYR A 153 5.67 -8.56 16.88
N VAL A 154 4.41 -8.65 16.46
CA VAL A 154 3.37 -9.48 17.06
C VAL A 154 2.55 -10.19 16.00
N GLU A 155 1.86 -11.27 16.36
CA GLU A 155 1.02 -11.99 15.41
C GLU A 155 -0.28 -11.22 15.09
N HIS A 156 -0.86 -10.54 16.08
CA HIS A 156 -2.15 -9.85 15.98
C HIS A 156 -2.08 -8.42 16.52
N LEU A 157 -3.07 -7.60 16.17
CA LEU A 157 -3.23 -6.27 16.76
C LEU A 157 -3.42 -6.37 18.28
N SER A 158 -2.86 -5.41 19.00
CA SER A 158 -3.05 -5.22 20.45
C SER A 158 -4.23 -4.30 20.71
N SER A 159 -5.08 -4.64 21.68
CA SER A 159 -6.20 -3.78 22.12
C SER A 159 -5.77 -2.45 22.74
N SER A 160 -4.50 -2.33 23.13
CA SER A 160 -3.95 -1.15 23.79
C SER A 160 -2.69 -0.63 23.09
N GLY A 161 -2.49 0.68 23.18
CA GLY A 161 -1.34 1.37 22.59
C GLY A 161 -1.37 1.46 21.07
N SER A 162 -0.23 1.87 20.52
CA SER A 162 -0.04 2.02 19.08
C SER A 162 0.19 0.67 18.40
N ASN A 163 -0.42 0.51 17.24
CA ASN A 163 -0.28 -0.62 16.35
C ASN A 163 0.12 -0.11 14.96
N ASP A 164 1.06 -0.82 14.35
CA ASP A 164 1.44 -0.63 12.96
C ASP A 164 1.18 -1.92 12.18
N ILE A 165 0.51 -1.77 11.04
CA ILE A 165 0.37 -2.82 10.03
C ILE A 165 1.28 -2.43 8.87
N LEU A 166 2.24 -3.28 8.57
CA LEU A 166 3.19 -3.13 7.47
C LEU A 166 2.88 -4.16 6.41
N VAL A 167 2.79 -3.73 5.15
CA VAL A 167 2.66 -4.65 4.02
C VAL A 167 3.71 -4.34 2.97
N ASP A 168 4.43 -5.36 2.51
CA ASP A 168 5.15 -5.33 1.24
C ASP A 168 4.39 -6.16 0.22
N TYR A 169 4.10 -5.58 -0.94
CA TYR A 169 3.38 -6.27 -2.00
C TYR A 169 3.87 -5.84 -3.38
N TRP A 170 3.49 -6.62 -4.38
CA TRP A 170 3.74 -6.33 -5.77
C TRP A 170 2.48 -6.63 -6.58
N ILE A 171 1.95 -5.63 -7.31
CA ILE A 171 0.82 -5.83 -8.23
C ILE A 171 1.35 -6.31 -9.60
N PRO A 172 1.10 -7.57 -10.01
CA PRO A 172 1.61 -8.08 -11.27
C PRO A 172 0.76 -7.57 -12.44
N GLY A 173 1.36 -6.75 -13.31
CA GLY A 173 0.65 -6.14 -14.43
C GLY A 173 0.14 -7.13 -15.47
N ILE A 174 0.65 -8.37 -15.46
CA ILE A 174 0.18 -9.45 -16.33
C ILE A 174 -1.26 -9.86 -16.04
N PHE A 175 -1.77 -9.63 -14.83
CA PHE A 175 -3.14 -9.94 -14.42
C PHE A 175 -4.07 -8.72 -14.44
N LEU A 176 -3.53 -7.54 -14.71
CA LEU A 176 -4.29 -6.30 -14.76
C LEU A 176 -4.62 -5.92 -16.19
N ARG A 177 -5.84 -5.41 -16.39
CA ARG A 177 -6.22 -4.60 -17.55
C ARG A 177 -6.03 -3.12 -17.20
N THR A 178 -5.64 -2.33 -18.18
CA THR A 178 -5.38 -0.90 -18.00
C THR A 178 -6.67 -0.13 -17.70
N GLY A 179 -6.67 0.65 -16.62
CA GLY A 179 -7.83 1.40 -16.17
C GLY A 179 -7.63 2.09 -14.82
N THR A 180 -8.70 2.71 -14.33
CA THR A 180 -8.80 3.25 -12.97
C THR A 180 -9.29 2.15 -12.05
N TRP A 181 -8.41 1.67 -11.17
CA TRP A 181 -8.69 0.63 -10.20
C TRP A 181 -9.06 1.22 -8.85
N THR A 182 -10.08 0.68 -8.22
CA THR A 182 -10.49 0.97 -6.85
C THR A 182 -10.27 -0.26 -5.99
N PHE A 183 -9.57 -0.08 -4.88
CA PHE A 183 -9.35 -1.09 -3.85
C PHE A 183 -10.03 -0.64 -2.57
N GLU A 184 -10.99 -1.43 -2.11
CA GLU A 184 -11.61 -1.28 -0.80
C GLU A 184 -11.00 -2.31 0.14
N VAL A 185 -10.48 -1.84 1.26
CA VAL A 185 -9.81 -2.67 2.27
C VAL A 185 -10.62 -2.54 3.54
N VAL A 186 -11.18 -3.65 4.00
CA VAL A 186 -12.03 -3.72 5.19
C VAL A 186 -11.46 -4.75 6.14
N ALA A 187 -11.10 -4.32 7.35
CA ALA A 187 -10.73 -5.18 8.44
C ALA A 187 -11.90 -5.33 9.41
N GLU A 188 -12.24 -6.56 9.79
CA GLU A 188 -13.41 -6.89 10.60
C GLU A 188 -13.05 -7.90 11.69
N LEU A 189 -13.66 -7.72 12.86
CA LEU A 189 -13.71 -8.74 13.90
C LEU A 189 -14.69 -9.86 13.50
N GLU A 190 -14.56 -11.02 14.15
CA GLU A 190 -15.44 -12.18 13.90
C GLU A 190 -16.93 -11.89 14.18
N ASP A 191 -17.23 -10.91 15.05
CA ASP A 191 -18.60 -10.47 15.33
C ASP A 191 -19.17 -9.48 14.29
N GLY A 192 -18.43 -9.21 13.21
CA GLY A 192 -18.78 -8.27 12.16
C GLY A 192 -18.47 -6.80 12.48
N THR A 193 -17.85 -6.51 13.62
CA THR A 193 -17.46 -5.14 13.95
C THR A 193 -16.28 -4.69 13.08
N CYS A 194 -16.44 -3.55 12.40
CA CYS A 194 -15.38 -2.98 11.57
C CYS A 194 -14.23 -2.43 12.42
N LEU A 195 -13.02 -2.97 12.20
CA LEU A 195 -11.79 -2.42 12.73
C LEU A 195 -11.43 -1.14 11.98
N PHE A 196 -11.12 -1.25 10.69
CA PHE A 196 -10.92 -0.11 9.81
C PHE A 196 -11.43 -0.42 8.42
N ALA A 197 -11.76 0.63 7.68
CA ALA A 197 -12.12 0.55 6.28
C ALA A 197 -11.52 1.73 5.52
N MET A 198 -10.83 1.44 4.44
CA MET A 198 -10.29 2.45 3.54
C MET A 198 -10.53 2.09 2.07
N SER A 199 -10.65 3.12 1.24
CA SER A 199 -10.76 2.99 -0.22
C SER A 199 -9.63 3.76 -0.89
N LEU A 200 -9.02 3.18 -1.92
CA LEU A 200 -7.95 3.76 -2.70
C LEU A 200 -8.29 3.62 -4.18
N THR A 201 -8.25 4.72 -4.93
CA THR A 201 -8.49 4.71 -6.37
C THR A 201 -7.31 5.28 -7.13
N GLN A 202 -6.78 4.54 -8.10
CA GLN A 202 -5.70 5.03 -8.96
C GLN A 202 -5.69 4.40 -10.35
N TRP A 203 -5.05 5.08 -11.29
CA TRP A 203 -4.75 4.53 -12.59
C TRP A 203 -3.67 3.44 -12.49
N LEU A 204 -3.90 2.29 -13.13
CA LEU A 204 -2.92 1.21 -13.25
C LEU A 204 -2.78 0.79 -14.71
N GLU A 205 -1.54 0.62 -15.15
CA GLU A 205 -1.20 0.14 -16.49
C GLU A 205 -0.91 -1.36 -16.48
N GLY A 206 -1.82 -2.12 -17.08
CA GLY A 206 -1.77 -3.57 -17.15
C GLY A 206 -1.38 -4.09 -18.53
N ARG A 207 -1.21 -5.41 -18.64
CA ARG A 207 -0.87 -6.12 -19.89
C ARG A 207 -1.87 -7.23 -20.24
N ALA A 208 -2.86 -7.50 -19.38
CA ALA A 208 -3.88 -8.48 -19.68
C ALA A 208 -4.72 -8.00 -20.89
N LYS A 209 -5.00 -8.93 -21.79
CA LYS A 209 -5.94 -8.71 -22.90
C LYS A 209 -7.34 -9.12 -22.46
N ARG A 210 -8.34 -8.61 -23.18
CA ARG A 210 -9.74 -9.04 -23.03
C ARG A 210 -9.89 -10.50 -23.42
#